data_AF-A0A2N9F486-F1
#
_entry.id   AF-A0A2N9F486-F1
#
_cell.length_a   1.000
_cell.length_b   1.000
_cell.length_c   1.000
_cell.angle_alpha   90.00
_cell.angle_beta   90.00
_cell.angle_gamma   90.00
#
_symmetry.space_group_name_H-M   'P 1'
#
loop_
_entity.id
_entity.type
_entity.pdbx_description
1 polymer ?
#
loop_
_entity_poly.entity_id
_entity_poly.type
_entity_poly.pdbx_seq_one_letter_code
_entity_poly.pdbx_strand_id
1 'polypeptide(L)'
;MTNFNPLAKILDDNRLTGPNYVDWKRNLIIVLTADKIVYVLNAEPPELALTDATEEQRNAFDKWHEADEMAKCYILASMTNVLQKQCQGLVTAKDMMFHLKEMFGEQSRSARQTAMKNLMSTKMVEGTPVREHVLKMISFINELDMLGAEMDAETKVDAILSSLTDSFNQFIMNYNMNKMDVTLSELLNMLQAAEDLIKKEKPAVMLAEKLESTLKFKPKGKNFKKKGFQSFKKAQGDKVNKITENKKPKGNCFHCGKPGHWKRNCRHYLASLKKNKPSEGVQGDPKAK
;
A
#
# COMPACT_ATOMS: atom_id res chain seq x y z
N MET A 1 44.06 -19.75 -18.76
CA MET A 1 43.59 -18.66 -17.88
C MET A 1 42.14 -18.95 -17.56
N THR A 2 41.85 -19.35 -16.32
CA THR A 2 40.46 -19.47 -15.85
C THR A 2 39.84 -18.08 -15.90
N ASN A 3 38.82 -17.91 -16.75
CA ASN A 3 38.05 -16.67 -16.79
C ASN A 3 37.36 -16.54 -15.43
N PHE A 4 37.89 -15.66 -14.57
CA PHE A 4 37.20 -15.30 -13.34
C PHE A 4 35.83 -14.74 -13.71
N ASN A 5 34.78 -15.32 -13.13
CA ASN A 5 33.43 -14.85 -13.34
C ASN A 5 33.34 -13.40 -12.83
N PRO A 6 33.08 -12.40 -13.70
CA PRO A 6 33.01 -11.00 -13.28
C PRO A 6 31.88 -10.76 -12.26
N LEU A 7 30.88 -11.64 -12.22
CA LEU A 7 29.80 -11.59 -11.24
C LEU A 7 30.27 -11.96 -9.83
N ALA A 8 31.40 -12.66 -9.66
CA ALA A 8 31.91 -13.05 -8.35
C ALA A 8 32.13 -11.84 -7.41
N LYS A 9 32.40 -10.66 -7.98
CA LYS A 9 32.52 -9.42 -7.21
C LYS A 9 31.28 -9.10 -6.35
N ILE A 10 30.08 -9.49 -6.78
CA ILE A 10 28.85 -9.28 -5.99
C ILE A 10 28.94 -9.98 -4.63
N LEU A 11 29.69 -11.07 -4.53
CA LEU A 11 29.87 -11.83 -3.30
C LEU A 11 30.86 -11.17 -2.35
N ASP A 12 31.88 -10.50 -2.89
CA ASP A 12 32.82 -9.70 -2.09
C ASP A 12 32.14 -8.44 -1.54
N ASP A 13 31.32 -7.79 -2.37
CA ASP A 13 30.57 -6.59 -1.97
C ASP A 13 29.44 -6.93 -0.97
N ASN A 14 28.98 -8.19 -0.91
CA ASN A 14 27.85 -8.63 -0.08
C ASN A 14 28.17 -9.88 0.75
N ARG A 15 29.31 -9.89 1.45
CA ARG A 15 29.73 -11.05 2.26
C ARG A 15 28.67 -11.46 3.29
N LEU A 16 28.56 -12.76 3.54
CA LEU A 16 27.65 -13.31 4.54
C LEU A 16 28.10 -12.91 5.95
N THR A 17 27.20 -12.23 6.67
CA THR A 17 27.36 -11.79 8.07
C THR A 17 26.39 -12.49 9.02
N GLY A 18 25.42 -13.24 8.49
CA GLY A 18 24.35 -13.90 9.23
C GLY A 18 22.99 -13.29 8.91
N PRO A 19 22.68 -12.04 9.34
CA PRO A 19 21.39 -11.40 9.09
C PRO A 19 21.03 -11.26 7.60
N ASN A 20 22.03 -11.07 6.74
CA ASN A 20 21.86 -10.93 5.29
C ASN A 20 21.83 -12.29 4.54
N TYR A 21 21.58 -13.41 5.22
CA TYR A 21 21.62 -14.74 4.62
C TYR A 21 20.76 -14.88 3.36
N VAL A 22 19.57 -14.28 3.33
CA VAL A 22 18.67 -14.36 2.17
C VAL A 22 19.29 -13.69 0.93
N ASP A 23 19.76 -12.44 1.08
CA ASP A 23 20.37 -11.69 -0.01
C ASP A 23 21.68 -12.33 -0.47
N TRP A 24 22.53 -12.73 0.47
CA TRP A 24 23.77 -13.43 0.18
C TRP A 24 23.51 -14.72 -0.60
N LYS A 25 22.53 -15.52 -0.16
CA LYS A 25 22.15 -16.76 -0.86
C LYS A 25 21.66 -16.48 -2.28
N ARG A 26 20.85 -15.43 -2.48
CA ARG A 26 20.41 -15.00 -3.82
C ARG A 26 21.62 -14.65 -4.71
N ASN A 27 22.55 -13.87 -4.18
CA ASN A 27 23.77 -13.48 -4.89
C ASN A 27 24.65 -14.69 -5.24
N LEU A 28 24.80 -15.63 -4.31
CA LEU A 28 25.53 -16.89 -4.54
C LEU A 28 24.89 -17.70 -5.66
N ILE A 29 23.57 -17.87 -5.65
CA ILE A 29 22.84 -18.61 -6.69
C ILE A 29 23.07 -17.98 -8.07
N ILE A 30 23.10 -16.65 -8.17
CA ILE A 30 23.39 -15.95 -9.45
C ILE A 30 24.77 -16.34 -9.98
N VAL A 31 25.81 -16.26 -9.14
CA VAL A 31 27.19 -16.59 -9.53
C VAL A 31 27.33 -18.06 -9.93
N LEU A 32 26.82 -18.99 -9.11
CA LEU A 32 26.89 -20.42 -9.41
C LEU A 32 26.07 -20.82 -10.65
N THR A 33 24.98 -20.09 -10.93
CA THR A 33 24.17 -20.31 -12.15
C THR A 33 24.93 -19.86 -13.39
N ALA A 34 25.62 -18.72 -13.33
CA ALA A 34 26.45 -18.24 -14.43
C ALA A 34 27.60 -19.21 -14.75
N ASP A 35 28.18 -19.85 -13.73
CA ASP A 35 29.22 -20.87 -13.89
C ASP A 35 28.65 -22.27 -14.20
N LYS A 36 27.31 -22.41 -14.25
CA LYS A 36 26.60 -23.68 -14.51
C LYS A 36 26.88 -24.78 -13.48
N ILE A 37 27.20 -24.41 -12.25
CA ILE A 37 27.52 -25.33 -11.15
C ILE A 37 26.47 -25.35 -10.04
N VAL A 38 25.41 -24.52 -10.11
CA VAL A 38 24.35 -24.43 -9.08
C VAL A 38 23.69 -25.76 -8.71
N TYR A 39 23.72 -26.75 -9.59
CA TYR A 39 23.11 -28.07 -9.38
C TYR A 39 23.73 -28.83 -8.19
N VAL A 40 25.01 -28.62 -7.87
CA VAL A 40 25.70 -29.31 -6.76
C VAL A 40 25.16 -28.92 -5.39
N LEU A 41 24.43 -27.80 -5.28
CA LEU A 41 23.81 -27.39 -4.02
C LEU A 41 22.63 -28.28 -3.60
N ASN A 42 22.06 -29.06 -4.52
CA ASN A 42 20.87 -29.88 -4.26
C ASN A 42 21.08 -31.36 -4.65
N ALA A 43 21.92 -31.63 -5.64
CA ALA A 43 22.23 -32.99 -6.07
C ALA A 43 22.90 -33.80 -4.95
N GLU A 44 22.61 -35.10 -4.88
CA GLU A 44 23.40 -36.00 -4.06
C GLU A 44 24.78 -36.22 -4.69
N PRO A 45 25.84 -36.39 -3.88
CA PRO A 45 27.15 -36.78 -4.39
C PRO A 45 27.04 -38.09 -5.16
N PRO A 46 27.60 -38.19 -6.38
CA PRO A 46 27.61 -39.43 -7.12
C PRO A 46 28.52 -40.45 -6.42
N GLU A 47 28.04 -41.68 -6.27
CA GLU A 47 28.85 -42.81 -5.81
C GLU A 47 29.53 -43.48 -7.01
N LEU A 48 30.86 -43.66 -6.96
CA LEU A 48 31.58 -44.40 -8.00
C LEU A 48 31.74 -45.87 -7.60
N ALA A 49 31.14 -46.78 -8.36
CA ALA A 49 31.45 -48.21 -8.27
C ALA A 49 32.80 -48.47 -8.96
N LEU A 50 33.88 -48.51 -8.18
CA LEU A 50 35.28 -48.52 -8.63
C LEU A 50 35.65 -49.67 -9.60
N THR A 51 34.90 -50.78 -9.61
CA THR A 51 35.30 -52.00 -10.33
C THR A 51 34.81 -52.08 -11.78
N ASP A 52 33.68 -51.44 -12.13
CA ASP A 52 33.04 -51.59 -13.46
C ASP A 52 32.58 -50.26 -14.08
N ALA A 53 33.02 -49.12 -13.54
CA ALA A 53 32.58 -47.81 -14.02
C ALA A 53 32.98 -47.58 -15.49
N THR A 54 32.04 -47.12 -16.31
CA THR A 54 32.33 -46.67 -17.67
C THR A 54 33.12 -45.35 -17.64
N GLU A 55 33.72 -44.98 -18.78
CA GLU A 55 34.41 -43.70 -18.90
C GLU A 55 33.45 -42.52 -18.69
N GLU A 56 32.21 -42.63 -19.17
CA GLU A 56 31.17 -41.61 -18.97
C GLU A 56 30.81 -41.46 -17.49
N GLN A 57 30.77 -42.55 -16.72
CA GLN A 57 30.48 -42.52 -15.29
C GLN A 57 31.62 -41.86 -14.50
N ARG A 58 32.89 -42.15 -14.84
CA ARG A 58 34.06 -41.46 -14.27
C ARG A 58 34.04 -39.97 -14.59
N ASN A 59 33.83 -39.61 -15.86
CA ASN A 59 33.76 -38.22 -16.30
C ASN A 59 32.63 -37.44 -15.59
N ALA A 60 31.47 -38.07 -15.38
CA ALA A 60 30.37 -37.45 -14.65
C ALA A 60 30.68 -37.26 -13.16
N PHE A 61 31.33 -38.23 -12.53
CA PHE A 61 31.79 -38.15 -11.15
C PHE A 61 32.81 -37.02 -10.95
N ASP A 62 33.85 -36.99 -11.78
CA ASP A 62 34.90 -35.97 -11.70
C ASP A 62 34.32 -34.57 -11.93
N LYS A 63 33.48 -34.42 -12.95
CA LYS A 63 32.80 -33.15 -13.26
C LYS A 63 31.93 -32.65 -12.09
N TRP A 64 31.25 -33.54 -11.39
CA TRP A 64 30.46 -33.17 -10.22
C TRP A 64 31.37 -32.67 -9.09
N HIS A 65 32.46 -33.39 -8.81
CA HIS A 65 33.40 -33.02 -7.73
C HIS A 65 34.11 -31.70 -8.02
N GLU A 66 34.53 -31.46 -9.27
CA GLU A 66 35.09 -30.17 -9.68
C GLU A 66 34.09 -29.02 -9.47
N ALA A 67 32.82 -29.24 -9.82
CA ALA A 67 31.76 -28.26 -9.61
C ALA A 67 31.47 -28.01 -8.12
N ASP A 68 31.48 -29.06 -7.29
CA ASP A 68 31.31 -28.97 -5.84
C ASP A 68 32.46 -28.22 -5.18
N GLU A 69 33.71 -28.53 -5.54
CA GLU A 69 34.90 -27.81 -5.06
C GLU A 69 34.84 -26.32 -5.41
N MET A 70 34.44 -25.98 -6.64
CA MET A 70 34.27 -24.59 -7.04
C MET A 70 33.16 -23.90 -6.24
N ALA A 71 32.02 -24.57 -6.03
CA ALA A 71 30.93 -24.03 -5.23
C ALA A 71 31.35 -23.81 -3.76
N LYS A 72 32.10 -24.75 -3.16
CA LYS A 72 32.69 -24.58 -1.82
C LYS A 72 33.61 -23.37 -1.76
N CYS A 73 34.45 -23.16 -2.76
CA CYS A 73 35.32 -21.98 -2.83
C CYS A 73 34.51 -20.68 -2.84
N TYR A 74 33.46 -20.58 -3.66
CA TYR A 74 32.58 -19.40 -3.67
C TYR A 74 31.89 -19.18 -2.32
N ILE A 75 31.37 -20.24 -1.70
CA ILE A 75 30.71 -20.16 -0.38
C ILE A 75 31.71 -19.63 0.66
N LEU A 76 32.88 -20.26 0.78
CA LEU A 76 33.89 -19.92 1.79
C LEU A 76 34.51 -18.53 1.59
N ALA A 77 34.77 -18.12 0.34
CA ALA A 77 35.32 -16.80 0.05
C ALA A 77 34.33 -15.67 0.34
N SER A 78 33.03 -15.95 0.17
CA SER A 78 31.96 -14.95 0.27
C SER A 78 31.36 -14.78 1.67
N MET A 79 32.01 -15.25 2.72
CA MET A 79 31.53 -15.14 4.10
C MET A 79 32.62 -14.61 5.05
N THR A 80 32.25 -14.15 6.24
CA THR A 80 33.24 -13.73 7.25
C THR A 80 34.14 -14.89 7.70
N ASN A 81 35.35 -14.57 8.19
CA ASN A 81 36.34 -15.57 8.61
C ASN A 81 35.81 -16.51 9.73
N VAL A 82 34.91 -16.01 10.58
CA VAL A 82 34.28 -16.82 11.64
C VAL A 82 33.40 -17.91 11.03
N LEU A 83 32.53 -17.54 10.09
CA LEU A 83 31.66 -18.49 9.38
C LEU A 83 32.48 -19.44 8.50
N GLN A 84 33.52 -18.92 7.85
CA GLN A 84 34.41 -19.72 7.03
C GLN A 84 35.02 -20.87 7.83
N LYS A 85 35.49 -20.58 9.06
CA LYS A 85 36.03 -21.59 9.97
C LYS A 85 34.98 -22.63 10.41
N GLN A 86 33.72 -22.23 10.55
CA GLN A 86 32.62 -23.14 10.88
C GLN A 86 32.27 -24.07 9.71
N CYS A 87 32.36 -23.57 8.48
CA CYS A 87 32.05 -24.36 7.28
C CYS A 87 33.22 -25.21 6.76
N GLN A 88 34.47 -24.92 7.15
CA GLN A 88 35.67 -25.56 6.57
C GLN A 88 35.72 -27.09 6.70
N GLY A 89 35.06 -27.67 7.71
CA GLY A 89 35.01 -29.12 7.93
C GLY A 89 33.88 -29.86 7.23
N LEU A 90 33.01 -29.16 6.49
CA LEU A 90 31.86 -29.74 5.81
C LEU A 90 32.28 -30.32 4.45
N VAL A 91 31.75 -31.50 4.13
CA VAL A 91 32.23 -32.33 3.01
C VAL A 91 31.85 -31.72 1.66
N THR A 92 30.60 -31.30 1.51
CA THR A 92 30.04 -30.81 0.24
C THR A 92 29.54 -29.37 0.34
N ALA A 93 29.41 -28.70 -0.81
CA ALA A 93 28.76 -27.39 -0.88
C ALA A 93 27.30 -27.45 -0.40
N LYS A 94 26.62 -28.57 -0.65
CA LYS A 94 25.28 -28.85 -0.14
C LYS A 94 25.25 -28.87 1.39
N ASP A 95 26.19 -29.53 2.05
CA ASP A 95 26.30 -29.55 3.52
C ASP A 95 26.55 -28.16 4.09
N MET A 96 27.43 -27.37 3.45
CA MET A 96 27.66 -25.98 3.83
C MET A 96 26.38 -25.14 3.74
N MET A 97 25.64 -25.26 2.64
CA MET A 97 24.37 -24.57 2.47
C MET A 97 23.31 -25.02 3.48
N PHE A 98 23.28 -26.31 3.82
CA PHE A 98 22.37 -26.85 4.83
C PHE A 98 22.71 -26.27 6.22
N HIS A 99 23.98 -26.33 6.63
CA HIS A 99 24.43 -25.78 7.90
C HIS A 99 24.12 -24.28 8.06
N LEU A 100 24.42 -23.48 7.03
CA LEU A 100 24.11 -22.05 7.03
C LEU A 100 22.60 -21.78 7.09
N LYS A 101 21.80 -22.64 6.45
CA LYS A 101 20.33 -22.58 6.56
C LYS A 101 19.84 -22.92 7.97
N GLU A 102 20.45 -23.87 8.66
CA GLU A 102 20.11 -24.16 10.06
C GLU A 102 20.43 -22.98 10.98
N MET A 103 21.59 -22.33 10.79
CA MET A 103 21.99 -21.20 11.61
C MET A 103 21.14 -19.95 11.40
N PHE A 104 20.85 -19.61 10.14
CA PHE A 104 20.28 -18.30 9.78
C PHE A 104 18.87 -18.38 9.15
N GLY A 105 18.45 -19.54 8.67
CA GLY A 105 17.18 -19.70 7.97
C GLY A 105 15.96 -19.44 8.85
N GLU A 106 16.00 -19.83 10.13
CA GLU A 106 14.90 -19.55 11.06
C GLU A 106 14.85 -18.05 11.45
N GLN A 107 16.00 -17.38 11.55
CA GLN A 107 16.06 -15.94 11.75
C GLN A 107 15.42 -15.21 10.56
N SER A 108 15.73 -15.62 9.32
CA SER A 108 15.08 -15.07 8.12
C SER A 108 13.56 -15.33 8.11
N ARG A 109 13.11 -16.52 8.53
CA ARG A 109 11.68 -16.85 8.59
C ARG A 109 10.94 -16.01 9.64
N SER A 110 11.51 -15.88 10.83
CA SER A 110 10.91 -15.09 11.93
C SER A 110 10.91 -13.60 11.62
N ALA A 111 11.97 -13.07 11.01
CA ALA A 111 12.01 -11.70 10.48
C ALA A 111 10.90 -11.49 9.43
N ARG A 112 10.75 -12.40 8.46
CA ARG A 112 9.71 -12.32 7.43
C ARG A 112 8.30 -12.34 8.03
N GLN A 113 8.06 -13.21 9.00
CA GLN A 113 6.78 -13.26 9.70
C GLN A 113 6.50 -11.96 10.47
N THR A 114 7.52 -11.36 11.07
CA THR A 114 7.39 -10.09 11.79
C THR A 114 7.07 -8.95 10.82
N ALA A 115 7.81 -8.82 9.73
CA ALA A 115 7.55 -7.81 8.69
C ALA A 115 6.14 -7.95 8.09
N MET A 116 5.71 -9.19 7.78
CA MET A 116 4.37 -9.47 7.28
C MET A 116 3.28 -9.10 8.30
N LYS A 117 3.48 -9.47 9.57
CA LYS A 117 2.56 -9.10 10.66
C LYS A 117 2.46 -7.58 10.78
N ASN A 118 3.59 -6.88 10.74
CA ASN A 118 3.62 -5.42 10.82
C ASN A 118 2.88 -4.78 9.64
N LEU A 119 3.10 -5.27 8.41
CA LEU A 119 2.40 -4.80 7.22
C LEU A 119 0.88 -4.94 7.36
N MET A 120 0.40 -6.14 7.76
CA MET A 120 -1.03 -6.43 7.84
C MET A 120 -1.75 -5.73 8.99
N SER A 121 -1.06 -5.53 10.13
CA SER A 121 -1.65 -4.96 11.35
C SER A 121 -1.50 -3.45 11.49
N THR A 122 -0.55 -2.84 10.77
CA THR A 122 -0.35 -1.38 10.83
C THR A 122 -1.50 -0.67 10.13
N LYS A 123 -2.25 0.13 10.88
CA LYS A 123 -3.28 1.03 10.37
C LYS A 123 -2.88 2.47 10.64
N MET A 124 -3.22 3.36 9.71
CA MET A 124 -3.01 4.78 9.86
C MET A 124 -3.82 5.29 11.04
N VAL A 125 -3.21 6.13 11.87
CA VAL A 125 -3.89 6.72 13.01
C VAL A 125 -4.52 8.05 12.57
N GLU A 126 -5.77 8.28 12.96
CA GLU A 126 -6.47 9.54 12.65
C GLU A 126 -5.67 10.77 13.10
N GLY A 127 -5.56 11.75 12.21
CA GLY A 127 -4.81 12.98 12.44
C GLY A 127 -3.30 12.91 12.21
N THR A 128 -2.72 11.74 11.95
CA THR A 128 -1.30 11.62 11.57
C THR A 128 -1.06 11.97 10.10
N PRO A 129 0.13 12.49 9.71
CA PRO A 129 0.43 12.76 8.32
C PRO A 129 0.48 11.48 7.47
N VAL A 130 -0.25 11.46 6.35
CA VAL A 130 -0.32 10.30 5.44
C VAL A 130 1.06 9.91 4.89
N ARG A 131 1.95 10.90 4.69
CA ARG A 131 3.31 10.68 4.21
C ARG A 131 4.10 9.74 5.13
N GLU A 132 4.05 9.98 6.44
CA GLU A 132 4.81 9.20 7.42
C GLU A 132 4.29 7.75 7.46
N HIS A 133 2.97 7.59 7.43
CA HIS A 133 2.33 6.28 7.40
C HIS A 133 2.69 5.50 6.12
N VAL A 134 2.57 6.12 4.95
CA VAL A 134 2.88 5.46 3.67
C VAL A 134 4.37 5.07 3.60
N LEU A 135 5.29 5.93 4.03
CA LEU A 135 6.71 5.59 4.08
C LEU A 135 6.99 4.41 5.02
N LYS A 136 6.30 4.33 6.16
CA LYS A 136 6.39 3.19 7.07
C LYS A 136 5.88 1.90 6.41
N MET A 137 4.75 1.95 5.70
CA MET A 137 4.24 0.79 4.96
C MET A 137 5.21 0.33 3.86
N ILE A 138 5.78 1.27 3.09
CA ILE A 138 6.81 0.99 2.09
C ILE A 138 8.03 0.33 2.72
N SER A 139 8.43 0.73 3.93
CA SER A 139 9.56 0.11 4.63
C SER A 139 9.32 -1.38 4.94
N PHE A 140 8.11 -1.76 5.36
CA PHE A 140 7.77 -3.18 5.59
C PHE A 140 7.73 -3.98 4.28
N ILE A 141 7.22 -3.37 3.20
CA ILE A 141 7.21 -3.99 1.87
C ILE A 141 8.65 -4.27 1.40
N ASN A 142 9.55 -3.28 1.51
CA ASN A 142 10.94 -3.44 1.13
C ASN A 142 11.66 -4.48 2.01
N GLU A 143 11.36 -4.51 3.32
CA GLU A 143 11.90 -5.53 4.23
C GLU A 143 11.46 -6.94 3.81
N LEU A 144 10.20 -7.12 3.41
CA LEU A 144 9.71 -8.39 2.86
C LEU A 144 10.41 -8.78 1.56
N ASP A 145 10.58 -7.84 0.62
CA ASP A 145 11.31 -8.06 -0.64
C ASP A 145 12.75 -8.55 -0.36
N MET A 146 13.46 -7.89 0.57
CA MET A 146 14.82 -8.27 1.00
C MET A 146 14.87 -9.65 1.67
N LEU A 147 13.82 -10.01 2.41
CA LEU A 147 13.66 -11.34 3.03
C LEU A 147 13.12 -12.39 2.06
N GLY A 148 13.10 -12.11 0.76
CA GLY A 148 12.71 -13.03 -0.31
C GLY A 148 11.22 -13.34 -0.35
N ALA A 149 10.39 -12.41 0.15
CA ALA A 149 8.94 -12.48 0.19
C ALA A 149 8.34 -11.42 -0.76
N GLU A 150 8.75 -11.48 -2.02
CA GLU A 150 8.39 -10.48 -3.02
C GLU A 150 6.87 -10.43 -3.24
N MET A 151 6.34 -9.22 -3.28
CA MET A 151 4.94 -8.93 -3.58
C MET A 151 4.82 -8.30 -4.96
N ASP A 152 3.76 -8.61 -5.69
CA ASP A 152 3.46 -7.91 -6.94
C ASP A 152 3.08 -6.45 -6.68
N ALA A 153 3.19 -5.61 -7.70
CA ALA A 153 2.98 -4.17 -7.59
C ALA A 153 1.55 -3.81 -7.12
N GLU A 154 0.53 -4.55 -7.57
CA GLU A 154 -0.88 -4.32 -7.22
C GLU A 154 -1.11 -4.61 -5.74
N THR A 155 -0.64 -5.77 -5.24
CA THR A 155 -0.73 -6.14 -3.83
C THR A 155 0.01 -5.14 -2.92
N LYS A 156 1.15 -4.60 -3.36
CA LYS A 156 1.89 -3.55 -2.61
C LYS A 156 1.04 -2.28 -2.45
N VAL A 157 0.35 -1.86 -3.50
CA VAL A 157 -0.54 -0.69 -3.46
C VAL A 157 -1.76 -0.98 -2.58
N ASP A 158 -2.41 -2.13 -2.77
CA ASP A 158 -3.60 -2.52 -2.01
C ASP A 158 -3.33 -2.64 -0.50
N ALA A 159 -2.15 -3.13 -0.12
CA ALA A 159 -1.72 -3.17 1.28
C ALA A 159 -1.66 -1.76 1.89
N ILE A 160 -1.20 -0.76 1.13
CA ILE A 160 -1.16 0.63 1.58
C ILE A 160 -2.58 1.20 1.64
N LEU A 161 -3.37 1.08 0.57
CA LEU A 161 -4.73 1.64 0.52
C LEU A 161 -5.63 1.08 1.63
N SER A 162 -5.55 -0.22 1.91
CA SER A 162 -6.31 -0.89 2.96
C SER A 162 -5.87 -0.54 4.39
N SER A 163 -4.72 0.14 4.54
CA SER A 163 -4.19 0.59 5.83
C SER A 163 -4.57 2.03 6.19
N LEU A 164 -5.11 2.80 5.23
CA LEU A 164 -5.48 4.20 5.43
C LEU A 164 -6.74 4.34 6.30
N THR A 165 -6.92 5.52 6.88
CA THR A 165 -8.14 5.88 7.62
C THR A 165 -9.32 6.16 6.69
N ASP A 166 -10.52 6.13 7.24
CA ASP A 166 -11.77 6.37 6.50
C ASP A 166 -11.83 7.74 5.81
N SER A 167 -11.05 8.72 6.28
CA SER A 167 -10.93 10.03 5.61
C SER A 167 -10.43 9.92 4.16
N PHE A 168 -9.77 8.81 3.79
CA PHE A 168 -9.28 8.57 2.43
C PHE A 168 -10.23 7.73 1.57
N ASN A 169 -11.41 7.33 2.06
CA ASN A 169 -12.33 6.45 1.31
C ASN A 169 -12.75 7.03 -0.05
N GLN A 170 -12.94 8.35 -0.17
CA GLN A 170 -13.25 8.99 -1.45
C GLN A 170 -12.09 8.88 -2.45
N PHE A 171 -10.85 8.99 -1.97
CA PHE A 171 -9.66 8.77 -2.79
C PHE A 171 -9.58 7.31 -3.26
N ILE A 172 -9.77 6.35 -2.35
CA ILE A 172 -9.73 4.90 -2.64
C ILE A 172 -10.79 4.53 -3.69
N MET A 173 -12.03 5.01 -3.54
CA MET A 173 -13.09 4.77 -4.53
C MET A 173 -12.71 5.32 -5.91
N ASN A 174 -12.15 6.53 -5.97
CA ASN A 174 -11.72 7.13 -7.23
C ASN A 174 -10.54 6.36 -7.85
N TYR A 175 -9.58 5.93 -7.04
CA TYR A 175 -8.46 5.10 -7.47
C TYR A 175 -8.96 3.81 -8.14
N ASN A 176 -9.82 3.07 -7.46
CA ASN A 176 -10.37 1.79 -7.93
C ASN A 176 -11.22 1.95 -9.20
N MET A 177 -12.06 2.98 -9.27
CA MET A 177 -12.94 3.21 -10.42
C MET A 177 -12.17 3.58 -11.69
N ASN A 178 -11.02 4.26 -11.55
CA ASN A 178 -10.19 4.66 -12.68
C ASN A 178 -9.14 3.62 -13.05
N LYS A 179 -9.01 2.52 -12.30
CA LYS A 179 -8.01 1.46 -12.51
C LYS A 179 -6.60 2.02 -12.74
N MET A 180 -6.23 2.96 -11.88
CA MET A 180 -4.92 3.59 -11.97
C MET A 180 -3.84 2.55 -11.68
N ASP A 181 -2.84 2.48 -12.54
CA ASP A 181 -1.61 1.72 -12.30
C ASP A 181 -0.51 2.72 -11.96
N VAL A 182 -0.02 2.67 -10.73
CA VAL A 182 0.94 3.66 -10.21
C VAL A 182 2.00 2.99 -9.37
N THR A 183 3.18 3.60 -9.37
CA THR A 183 4.26 3.24 -8.47
C THR A 183 3.96 3.67 -7.03
N LEU A 184 4.64 3.06 -6.05
CA LEU A 184 4.53 3.46 -4.64
C LEU A 184 4.88 4.93 -4.40
N SER A 185 5.81 5.49 -5.19
CA SER A 185 6.20 6.90 -5.11
C SER A 185 5.11 7.83 -5.64
N GLU A 186 4.47 7.46 -6.74
CA GLU A 186 3.33 8.20 -7.29
C GLU A 186 2.12 8.13 -6.34
N LEU A 187 1.82 6.95 -5.79
CA LEU A 187 0.78 6.77 -4.78
C LEU A 187 1.00 7.70 -3.58
N LEU A 188 2.22 7.75 -3.06
CA LEU A 188 2.60 8.64 -1.96
C LEU A 188 2.32 10.12 -2.28
N ASN A 189 2.65 10.56 -3.49
CA ASN A 189 2.43 11.96 -3.91
C ASN A 189 0.93 12.27 -4.04
N MET A 190 0.16 11.34 -4.61
CA MET A 190 -1.29 11.51 -4.76
C MET A 190 -2.02 11.53 -3.41
N LEU A 191 -1.63 10.67 -2.48
CA LEU A 191 -2.19 10.65 -1.12
C LEU A 191 -1.89 11.93 -0.36
N GLN A 192 -0.68 12.50 -0.50
CA GLN A 192 -0.36 13.81 0.08
C GLN A 192 -1.23 14.92 -0.50
N ALA A 193 -1.41 14.96 -1.83
CA ALA A 193 -2.30 15.93 -2.47
C ALA A 193 -3.76 15.77 -2.01
N ALA A 194 -4.22 14.54 -1.80
CA ALA A 194 -5.55 14.26 -1.25
C ALA A 194 -5.69 14.74 0.20
N GLU A 195 -4.66 14.54 1.04
CA GLU A 195 -4.65 15.03 2.42
C GLU A 195 -4.82 16.55 2.50
N ASP A 196 -4.14 17.31 1.63
CA ASP A 196 -4.26 18.77 1.56
C ASP A 196 -5.69 19.23 1.19
N LEU A 197 -6.39 18.46 0.36
CA LEU A 197 -7.79 18.73 0.01
C LEU A 197 -8.72 18.41 1.19
N ILE A 198 -8.53 17.26 1.85
CA ILE A 198 -9.30 16.84 3.02
C ILE A 198 -9.16 17.87 4.15
N LYS A 199 -7.95 18.38 4.40
CA LYS A 199 -7.67 19.44 5.38
C LYS A 199 -8.40 20.76 5.07
N LYS A 200 -8.65 21.07 3.79
CA LYS A 200 -9.40 22.26 3.35
C LYS A 200 -10.91 22.10 3.45
N GLU A 201 -11.44 20.87 3.50
CA GLU A 201 -12.87 20.61 3.64
C GLU A 201 -13.35 20.61 5.11
N LYS A 202 -12.50 20.17 6.05
CA LYS A 202 -12.80 20.15 7.50
C LYS A 202 -13.10 21.52 8.18
N PRO A 203 -12.60 22.70 7.75
CA PRO A 203 -12.90 23.98 8.40
C PRO A 203 -14.37 24.41 8.31
N ALA A 204 -15.17 23.82 7.43
CA ALA A 204 -16.56 24.23 7.21
C ALA A 204 -17.59 23.54 8.13
N VAL A 205 -17.25 22.39 8.73
CA VAL A 205 -18.24 21.56 9.46
C VAL A 205 -18.37 21.96 10.93
N MET A 206 -17.32 22.47 11.58
CA MET A 206 -17.34 22.85 13.00
C MET A 206 -18.13 24.12 13.33
N LEU A 207 -18.64 24.86 12.34
CA LEU A 207 -19.50 26.03 12.56
C LEU A 207 -21.00 25.69 12.62
N ALA A 208 -21.40 24.48 12.23
CA ALA A 208 -22.82 24.09 12.14
C ALA A 208 -23.37 23.42 13.42
N GLU A 209 -22.53 22.84 14.28
CA GLU A 209 -23.00 22.04 15.43
C GLU A 209 -23.38 22.86 16.68
N LYS A 210 -23.16 24.18 16.71
CA LYS A 210 -23.45 24.99 17.91
C LYS A 210 -24.86 25.59 17.98
N LEU A 211 -25.76 25.32 17.04
CA LEU A 211 -27.06 26.04 16.99
C LEU A 211 -28.34 25.22 17.18
N GLU A 212 -28.28 23.90 17.37
CA GLU A 212 -29.51 23.10 17.56
C GLU A 212 -29.51 22.32 18.88
N SER A 213 -29.64 23.04 19.99
CA SER A 213 -30.14 22.45 21.24
C SER A 213 -30.82 23.49 22.12
N THR A 214 -32.00 23.97 21.73
CA THR A 214 -33.03 24.40 22.70
C THR A 214 -34.40 24.51 22.03
N LEU A 215 -35.12 23.39 21.97
CA LEU A 215 -36.57 23.38 21.79
C LEU A 215 -37.21 22.79 23.05
N LYS A 216 -37.80 23.66 23.88
CA LYS A 216 -38.80 23.27 24.88
C LYS A 216 -40.05 24.14 24.72
N PHE A 217 -41.15 23.50 24.36
CA PHE A 217 -42.52 24.05 24.34
C PHE A 217 -43.14 24.01 25.75
N LYS A 218 -43.71 25.13 26.23
CA LYS A 218 -45.16 25.33 26.56
C LYS A 218 -45.42 26.62 27.39
N PRO A 219 -46.67 27.13 27.44
CA PRO A 219 -46.99 28.56 27.51
C PRO A 219 -47.80 29.02 28.75
N LYS A 220 -48.08 30.34 28.77
CA LYS A 220 -49.11 31.13 29.50
C LYS A 220 -48.78 31.68 30.90
N GLY A 221 -48.92 33.00 31.04
CA GLY A 221 -49.08 33.73 32.31
C GLY A 221 -49.25 35.24 32.08
N LYS A 222 -50.16 35.88 32.81
CA LYS A 222 -50.80 37.19 32.54
C LYS A 222 -50.07 38.41 33.12
N ASN A 223 -50.32 39.58 32.50
CA ASN A 223 -50.44 40.97 32.99
C ASN A 223 -49.41 41.53 34.01
N PHE A 224 -48.78 42.69 33.72
CA PHE A 224 -49.27 44.04 34.11
C PHE A 224 -48.24 45.18 33.88
N LYS A 225 -48.79 46.36 33.54
CA LYS A 225 -48.38 47.77 33.75
C LYS A 225 -47.42 48.50 32.77
N LYS A 226 -48.05 49.51 32.15
CA LYS A 226 -47.59 50.72 31.43
C LYS A 226 -46.57 51.59 32.19
N LYS A 227 -45.69 52.25 31.42
CA LYS A 227 -45.45 53.72 31.29
C LYS A 227 -44.18 53.88 30.41
N GLY A 228 -44.01 54.80 29.47
CA GLY A 228 -44.75 56.00 29.11
C GLY A 228 -44.35 56.51 27.71
N PHE A 229 -45.01 57.59 27.33
CA PHE A 229 -45.02 58.33 26.06
C PHE A 229 -43.64 58.85 25.59
N GLN A 230 -43.40 58.82 24.27
CA GLN A 230 -43.29 60.06 23.47
C GLN A 230 -43.44 59.78 21.95
N SER A 231 -44.26 60.60 21.32
CA SER A 231 -44.61 60.60 19.89
C SER A 231 -43.99 61.84 19.26
N PHE A 232 -43.35 61.70 18.09
CA PHE A 232 -43.27 62.76 17.08
C PHE A 232 -43.39 62.14 15.68
N LYS A 233 -44.03 62.90 14.79
CA LYS A 233 -44.75 62.48 13.59
C LYS A 233 -43.87 62.31 12.33
N LYS A 234 -44.34 61.38 11.47
CA LYS A 234 -44.38 61.32 9.99
C LYS A 234 -43.20 61.88 9.17
N ALA A 235 -42.63 61.00 8.34
CA ALA A 235 -42.50 61.25 6.90
C ALA A 235 -42.63 59.92 6.12
N GLN A 236 -43.19 60.04 4.93
CA GLN A 236 -43.68 59.03 4.00
C GLN A 236 -42.53 58.63 3.05
N GLY A 237 -42.35 57.34 2.72
CA GLY A 237 -41.36 56.92 1.73
C GLY A 237 -41.04 55.43 1.69
N ASP A 238 -41.71 54.74 0.76
CA ASP A 238 -41.37 53.53 0.00
C ASP A 238 -40.52 52.36 0.57
N LYS A 239 -41.11 51.18 0.34
CA LYS A 239 -40.56 49.83 0.51
C LYS A 239 -39.31 49.62 -0.36
N VAL A 240 -38.17 49.20 0.21
CA VAL A 240 -37.25 48.24 -0.43
C VAL A 240 -36.46 47.46 0.63
N ASN A 241 -36.60 46.13 0.62
CA ASN A 241 -35.75 45.18 1.32
C ASN A 241 -34.33 45.19 0.73
N LYS A 242 -33.30 45.33 1.58
CA LYS A 242 -31.90 45.13 1.18
C LYS A 242 -31.19 44.25 2.20
N ILE A 243 -31.16 42.94 1.93
CA ILE A 243 -30.10 42.06 2.45
C ILE A 243 -29.03 42.02 1.37
N THR A 244 -27.89 42.61 1.67
CA THR A 244 -26.65 42.52 0.90
C THR A 244 -25.93 41.23 1.26
N GLU A 245 -25.82 40.30 0.31
CA GLU A 245 -24.72 39.32 0.31
C GLU A 245 -24.20 39.11 -1.12
N ASN A 246 -22.91 39.42 -1.28
CA ASN A 246 -22.11 39.23 -2.47
C ASN A 246 -22.09 37.76 -2.90
N LYS A 247 -22.69 37.44 -4.05
CA LYS A 247 -22.48 36.17 -4.76
C LYS A 247 -21.77 36.43 -6.08
N LYS A 248 -20.63 35.76 -6.28
CA LYS A 248 -19.91 35.64 -7.56
C LYS A 248 -20.90 35.27 -8.68
N PRO A 249 -20.72 35.79 -9.91
CA PRO A 249 -21.65 35.52 -11.00
C PRO A 249 -21.66 34.03 -11.33
N LYS A 250 -22.81 33.37 -11.11
CA LYS A 250 -23.04 31.99 -11.56
C LYS A 250 -23.16 32.00 -13.07
N GLY A 251 -22.24 31.33 -13.76
CA GLY A 251 -22.22 31.19 -15.21
C GLY A 251 -23.50 30.58 -15.78
N ASN A 252 -23.60 30.55 -17.12
CA ASN A 252 -24.78 30.09 -17.83
C ASN A 252 -25.02 28.58 -17.60
N CYS A 253 -26.29 28.21 -17.42
CA CYS A 253 -26.68 26.82 -17.26
C CYS A 253 -26.40 26.00 -18.52
N PHE A 254 -25.60 24.94 -18.43
CA PHE A 254 -25.28 24.03 -19.54
C PHE A 254 -26.46 23.22 -20.12
N HIS A 255 -27.69 23.38 -19.60
CA HIS A 255 -28.89 22.73 -20.16
C HIS A 255 -29.88 23.71 -20.78
N CYS A 256 -30.12 24.88 -20.16
CA CYS A 256 -31.07 25.86 -20.68
C CYS A 256 -30.43 27.17 -21.15
N GLY A 257 -29.11 27.31 -21.02
CA GLY A 257 -28.34 28.49 -21.40
C GLY A 257 -28.55 29.72 -20.51
N LYS A 258 -29.50 29.72 -19.56
CA LYS A 258 -29.81 30.89 -18.74
C LYS A 258 -28.77 31.11 -17.62
N PRO A 259 -28.32 32.35 -17.36
CA PRO A 259 -27.40 32.68 -16.27
C PRO A 259 -28.02 32.45 -14.89
N GLY A 260 -27.18 32.41 -13.86
CA GLY A 260 -27.64 32.42 -12.46
C GLY A 260 -27.81 31.04 -11.81
N HIS A 261 -27.63 29.93 -12.53
CA HIS A 261 -27.69 28.57 -11.98
C HIS A 261 -26.92 27.54 -12.82
N TRP A 262 -26.42 26.48 -12.18
CA TRP A 262 -25.77 25.34 -12.85
C TRP A 262 -26.80 24.29 -13.29
N LYS A 263 -26.44 23.41 -14.25
CA LYS A 263 -27.31 22.35 -14.80
C LYS A 263 -28.00 21.51 -13.72
N ARG A 264 -27.29 21.17 -12.63
CA ARG A 264 -27.83 20.41 -11.49
C ARG A 264 -29.01 21.09 -10.79
N ASN A 265 -29.09 22.42 -10.85
CA ASN A 265 -30.15 23.22 -10.26
C ASN A 265 -31.13 23.75 -11.32
N CYS A 266 -31.07 23.24 -12.55
CA CYS A 266 -31.94 23.68 -13.64
C CYS A 266 -33.31 23.02 -13.56
N ARG A 267 -34.36 23.83 -13.41
CA ARG A 267 -35.75 23.35 -13.32
C ARG A 267 -36.20 22.56 -14.56
N HIS A 268 -35.73 22.93 -15.75
CA HIS A 268 -36.03 22.20 -16.99
C HIS A 268 -35.32 20.84 -17.05
N TYR A 269 -34.06 20.76 -16.61
CA TYR A 269 -33.30 19.50 -16.56
C TYR A 269 -33.88 18.53 -15.52
N LEU A 270 -34.25 19.04 -14.34
CA LEU A 270 -34.89 18.22 -13.31
C LEU A 270 -36.27 17.73 -13.75
N ALA A 271 -37.00 18.49 -14.58
CA ALA A 271 -38.27 18.07 -15.15
C ALA A 271 -38.11 17.01 -16.26
N SER A 272 -37.06 17.08 -17.09
CA SER A 272 -36.80 16.06 -18.11
C SER A 272 -36.38 14.71 -17.50
N LEU A 273 -35.64 14.73 -16.39
CA LEU A 273 -35.33 13.52 -15.62
C LEU A 273 -36.58 12.85 -15.02
N LYS A 274 -37.62 13.61 -14.68
CA LYS A 274 -38.89 13.06 -14.17
C LYS A 274 -39.76 12.43 -15.26
N LYS A 275 -39.58 12.80 -16.53
CA LYS A 275 -40.30 12.18 -17.66
C LYS A 275 -39.65 10.89 -18.17
N ASN A 276 -38.41 10.61 -17.79
CA ASN A 276 -37.65 9.44 -18.24
C ASN A 276 -37.55 8.31 -17.19
N LYS A 277 -38.50 8.18 -16.25
CA LYS A 277 -38.59 6.98 -15.40
C LYS A 277 -39.52 5.94 -16.05
N PRO A 278 -39.06 4.70 -16.31
CA PRO A 278 -39.95 3.59 -16.63
C PRO A 278 -40.81 3.25 -15.40
N SER A 279 -42.09 2.97 -15.62
CA SER A 279 -43.02 2.50 -14.59
C SER A 279 -42.81 0.99 -14.37
N GLU A 280 -42.27 0.59 -13.22
CA GLU A 280 -42.28 -0.81 -12.77
C GLU A 280 -43.53 -1.08 -11.92
N GLY A 281 -44.21 -2.17 -12.30
CA GLY A 281 -45.51 -2.58 -11.85
C GLY A 281 -45.52 -3.34 -10.52
N VAL A 282 -46.75 -3.44 -10.02
CA VAL A 282 -47.21 -4.17 -8.85
C VAL A 282 -47.01 -5.67 -9.04
N GLN A 283 -46.42 -6.36 -8.07
CA GLN A 283 -46.60 -7.79 -7.89
C GLN A 283 -46.67 -8.12 -6.39
N GLY A 284 -47.84 -8.58 -5.97
CA GLY A 284 -48.10 -9.09 -4.63
C GLY A 284 -47.91 -10.60 -4.60
N ASP A 285 -47.46 -11.10 -3.45
CA ASP A 285 -47.49 -12.51 -3.09
C ASP A 285 -48.35 -12.70 -1.83
N PRO A 286 -49.39 -13.55 -1.85
CA PRO A 286 -50.07 -14.01 -0.66
C PRO A 286 -49.35 -15.21 -0.03
N LYS A 287 -49.17 -15.15 1.29
CA LYS A 287 -48.79 -16.27 2.15
C LYS A 287 -49.77 -17.44 1.99
N ALA A 288 -49.25 -18.65 1.84
CA ALA A 288 -49.96 -19.88 2.14
C ALA A 288 -49.13 -20.74 3.11
N LYS A 289 -49.87 -21.40 4.00
CA LYS A 289 -49.45 -22.34 5.05
C LYS A 289 -48.80 -23.59 4.49
#